data_AF-A0A0B8QSJ4-F1
#
_entry.id   AF-A0A0B8QSJ4-F1
#
_cell.length_a   1.000
_cell.length_b   1.000
_cell.length_c   1.000
_cell.angle_alpha   90.00
_cell.angle_beta   90.00
_cell.angle_gamma   90.00
#
_symmetry.space_group_name_H-M   'P 1'
#
loop_
_entity.id
_entity.type
_entity.pdbx_description
1 polymer ?
#
loop_
_entity_poly.entity_id
_entity_poly.type
_entity_poly.pdbx_seq_one_letter_code
_entity_poly.pdbx_strand_id
1 'polypeptide(L)' 'MTPYNALVYLNEKGAKHGVGRIDIVENRLVGMKSRGCYETPGGAIMMEAYVR' A
#
# COMPACT_ATOMS: atom_id res chain seq x y z
N MET A 1 15.49 -13.77 -5.86
CA MET A 1 14.20 -13.79 -5.13
C MET A 1 13.08 -13.76 -6.16
N THR A 2 12.00 -14.54 -6.01
CA THR A 2 10.84 -14.46 -6.91
C THR A 2 10.05 -13.16 -6.65
N PRO A 3 9.23 -12.68 -7.61
CA PRO A 3 8.42 -11.48 -7.39
C PRO A 3 7.52 -11.57 -6.14
N TYR A 4 6.92 -12.74 -5.92
CA TYR A 4 6.11 -13.02 -4.73
C TYR A 4 6.93 -12.87 -3.43
N ASN A 5 8.10 -13.51 -3.36
CA ASN A 5 8.95 -13.46 -2.18
C ASN A 5 9.45 -12.04 -1.89
N ALA A 6 9.65 -11.21 -2.93
CA ALA A 6 10.02 -9.81 -2.79
C ALA A 6 8.91 -9.00 -2.11
N LEU A 7 7.67 -9.17 -2.56
CA LEU A 7 6.53 -8.48 -1.98
C LEU A 7 6.27 -8.91 -0.53
N VAL A 8 6.35 -10.22 -0.24
CA VAL A 8 6.18 -10.74 1.13
C VAL A 8 7.24 -10.16 2.07
N TYR A 9 8.50 -10.16 1.65
CA TYR A 9 9.60 -9.59 2.44
C TYR A 9 9.38 -8.11 2.76
N LEU A 10 8.98 -7.32 1.74
CA LEU A 10 8.72 -5.90 1.91
C LEU A 10 7.47 -5.61 2.75
N ASN A 11 6.44 -6.44 2.63
CA ASN A 11 5.26 -6.34 3.51
C ASN A 11 5.64 -6.53 4.98
N GLU A 12 6.44 -7.56 5.29
CA GLU A 12 6.86 -7.84 6.67
C GLU A 12 7.68 -6.66 7.25
N LYS A 13 8.64 -6.14 6.48
CA LYS A 13 9.48 -5.02 6.91
C LYS A 13 8.68 -3.73 7.01
N GLY A 14 7.86 -3.39 6.02
CA GLY A 14 7.06 -2.17 6.01
C GLY A 14 6.04 -2.14 7.14
N ALA A 15 5.34 -3.26 7.39
CA ALA A 15 4.35 -3.35 8.46
C ALA A 15 4.97 -3.12 9.85
N LYS A 16 6.15 -3.71 10.12
CA LYS A 16 6.88 -3.52 11.40
C LYS A 16 7.25 -2.05 11.66
N HIS A 17 7.33 -1.22 10.63
CA HIS A 17 7.67 0.21 10.72
C HIS A 17 6.48 1.14 10.47
N GLY A 18 5.25 0.60 10.34
CA GLY A 18 4.04 1.40 10.13
C GLY A 18 3.95 2.08 8.75
N VAL A 19 4.66 1.57 7.74
CA VAL A 19 4.67 2.13 6.38
C VAL A 19 3.42 1.69 5.61
N GLY A 20 2.89 2.57 4.75
CA GLY A 20 1.84 2.23 3.77
C GLY A 20 0.41 2.41 4.27
N ARG A 21 0.16 3.27 5.28
CA ARG A 21 -1.18 3.60 5.78
C ARG A 21 -1.76 4.79 5.02
N ILE A 22 -3.00 4.66 4.56
CA ILE A 22 -3.75 5.72 3.88
C ILE A 22 -5.19 5.74 4.42
N ASP A 23 -5.67 6.92 4.85
CA ASP A 23 -7.07 7.20 5.15
C ASP A 23 -7.57 8.24 4.15
N ILE A 24 -8.51 7.85 3.30
CA ILE A 24 -8.98 8.69 2.19
C ILE A 24 -10.49 8.61 2.03
N VAL A 25 -11.05 9.66 1.44
CA VAL A 25 -12.38 9.63 0.84
C VAL A 25 -12.23 9.45 -0.66
N GLU A 26 -12.67 8.31 -1.16
CA GLU A 26 -12.62 7.96 -2.58
C GLU A 26 -13.99 8.12 -3.25
N ASN A 27 -13.99 8.45 -4.54
CA ASN A 27 -15.18 8.42 -5.37
C ASN A 27 -15.38 7.00 -5.90
N ARG A 28 -16.56 6.42 -5.67
CA ARG A 28 -16.93 5.12 -6.23
C ARG A 28 -17.50 5.27 -7.64
N LEU A 29 -17.37 4.20 -8.42
CA LEU A 29 -17.88 4.12 -9.79
C LEU A 29 -19.36 4.49 -9.92
N VAL A 30 -20.19 4.12 -8.93
CA VAL A 30 -21.64 4.36 -8.91
C VAL A 30 -22.04 5.76 -8.41
N GLY A 31 -21.10 6.70 -8.32
CA GLY A 31 -21.40 8.12 -8.02
C GLY A 31 -21.54 8.47 -6.53
N MET A 32 -21.10 7.60 -5.63
CA MET A 32 -21.08 7.87 -4.18
C MET A 32 -19.65 8.05 -3.66
N LYS A 33 -19.49 8.71 -2.50
CA LYS A 33 -18.22 8.79 -1.79
C LYS A 33 -18.11 7.70 -0.73
N SER A 34 -16.89 7.24 -0.47
CA SER A 34 -16.58 6.25 0.56
C SER A 34 -15.33 6.66 1.32
N ARG A 35 -15.36 6.64 2.66
CA ARG A 35 -14.14 6.76 3.46
C ARG A 35 -13.55 5.37 3.68
N GLY A 36 -12.27 5.20 3.41
CA GLY A 36 -11.56 3.94 3.56
C GLY A 36 -10.20 4.12 4.22
N CYS A 37 -9.86 3.19 5.10
CA CYS A 37 -8.53 3.04 5.68
C CYS A 37 -7.86 1.83 5.02
N TYR A 38 -6.73 2.03 4.36
CA TYR A 38 -5.99 1.00 3.62
C TYR A 38 -4.56 0.88 4.12
N GLU A 39 -4.03 -0.34 4.08
CA GLU A 39 -2.67 -0.69 4.47
C GLU A 39 -1.99 -1.47 3.35
N THR A 40 -0.96 -0.88 2.73
CA THR A 40 -0.21 -1.45 1.60
C THR A 40 1.30 -1.30 1.78
N PRO A 41 1.90 -1.93 2.80
CA PRO A 41 3.29 -1.69 3.22
C PRO A 41 4.32 -1.95 2.11
N GLY A 42 4.32 -3.15 1.51
CA GLY A 42 5.28 -3.50 0.47
C GLY A 42 5.04 -2.71 -0.82
N GLY A 43 3.78 -2.46 -1.18
CA GLY A 43 3.41 -1.65 -2.34
C GLY A 43 3.88 -0.20 -2.22
N ALA A 44 3.73 0.41 -1.05
CA ALA A 44 4.21 1.76 -0.78
C ALA A 44 5.74 1.86 -0.94
N ILE A 45 6.49 0.89 -0.41
CA ILE A 45 7.95 0.85 -0.56
C ILE A 45 8.38 0.67 -2.01
N MET A 46 7.71 -0.24 -2.75
CA MET A 46 8.01 -0.47 -4.16
C MET A 46 7.74 0.78 -5.02
N MET A 47 6.60 1.44 -4.81
CA MET A 47 6.25 2.65 -5.55
C MET A 47 7.20 3.79 -5.25
N GLU A 48 7.56 3.97 -3.98
CA GLU A 48 8.54 5.00 -3.57
C GLU A 48 9.90 4.78 -4.24
N ALA A 49 10.38 3.53 -4.30
CA ALA A 49 11.66 3.18 -4.92
C ALA A 49 11.62 3.20 -6.46
N TYR A 50 10.44 3.14 -7.08
CA TYR A 50 10.28 3.24 -8.54
C TYR A 50 10.17 4.68 -9.01
N VAL A 51 9.45 5.52 -8.27
CA VAL A 51 9.15 6.90 -8.64
C VAL A 51 10.30 7.85 -8.28
N ARG A 52 11.12 7.51 -7.28
CA ARG A 52 12.32 8.27 -6.88
C ARG A 52 13.59 7.65 -7.40
#